data_AF-A0A9J7BLI9-F1
#
_entry.id   AF-A0A9J7BLI9-F1
#
_cell.length_a   1.000
_cell.length_b   1.000
_cell.length_c   1.000
_cell.angle_alpha   90.00
_cell.angle_beta   90.00
_cell.angle_gamma   90.00
#
_symmetry.space_group_name_H-M   'P 1'
#
loop_
_entity.id
_entity.type
_entity.pdbx_description
1 polymer ?
#
loop_
_entity_poly.entity_id
_entity_poly.type
_entity_poly.pdbx_seq_one_letter_code
_entity_poly.pdbx_strand_id
1 'polypeptide(L)'
;MQTYMYFALQNRRIQFRLLSIGALWMLAALMEYAVMRQPGNAWFLPVDWRLRFSALPIQQITAEFPILAQTIAASILGVWLLKCSRGGAFVVTGLCVFTEMIYEFSQKPAVSSWLVPMIPSVWPLNYVARFIGLGTFSLDHVMAIVLGGLISYLVVLNTIPKKR
;
A
#
# COMPACT_ATOMS: atom_id res chain seq x y z
N MET A 1 -30.37 -4.95 -26.99
CA MET A 1 -29.01 -4.45 -27.29
C MET A 1 -28.61 -3.23 -26.45
N GLN A 2 -29.49 -2.23 -26.26
CA GLN A 2 -29.24 -1.04 -25.43
C GLN A 2 -28.86 -1.34 -23.96
N THR A 3 -29.47 -2.35 -23.33
CA THR A 3 -29.20 -2.70 -21.93
C THR A 3 -27.76 -3.16 -21.70
N TYR A 4 -27.22 -3.98 -22.61
CA TYR A 4 -25.84 -4.46 -22.54
C TYR A 4 -24.82 -3.32 -22.67
N MET A 5 -25.10 -2.35 -23.54
CA MET A 5 -24.24 -1.19 -23.74
C MET A 5 -24.19 -0.29 -22.50
N TYR A 6 -25.32 -0.10 -21.81
CA TYR A 6 -25.39 0.67 -20.57
C TYR A 6 -24.60 0.01 -19.43
N PHE A 7 -24.73 -1.30 -19.26
CA PHE A 7 -23.96 -2.06 -18.27
C PHE A 7 -22.45 -2.02 -18.53
N ALA A 8 -22.02 -2.12 -19.78
CA ALA A 8 -20.62 -2.03 -20.16
C ALA A 8 -20.01 -0.65 -19.84
N LEU A 9 -20.73 0.42 -20.14
CA LEU A 9 -20.30 1.80 -19.85
C LEU A 9 -20.22 2.07 -18.34
N GLN A 10 -21.21 1.60 -17.57
CA GLN A 10 -21.22 1.75 -16.12
C GLN A 10 -20.05 0.99 -15.47
N ASN A 11 -19.79 -0.24 -15.91
CA ASN A 11 -18.67 -1.03 -15.40
C ASN A 11 -17.33 -0.36 -15.71
N ARG A 12 -17.15 0.17 -16.94
CA ARG A 12 -15.93 0.91 -17.32
C ARG A 12 -15.70 2.14 -16.44
N ARG A 13 -16.75 2.90 -16.11
CA ARG A 13 -16.65 4.07 -15.20
C ARG A 13 -16.22 3.67 -13.79
N ILE A 14 -16.78 2.58 -13.24
CA ILE A 14 -16.40 2.06 -11.92
C ILE A 14 -14.92 1.65 -11.92
N GLN A 15 -14.50 0.89 -12.93
CA GLN A 15 -13.11 0.44 -13.05
C GLN A 15 -12.14 1.62 -13.17
N PHE A 16 -12.47 2.63 -13.97
CA PHE A 16 -11.64 3.83 -14.10
C PHE A 16 -11.54 4.63 -12.80
N ARG A 17 -12.64 4.73 -12.03
CA ARG A 17 -12.64 5.39 -10.72
C ARG A 17 -11.73 4.68 -9.72
N LEU A 18 -11.84 3.35 -9.61
CA LEU A 18 -10.98 2.58 -8.70
C LEU A 18 -9.50 2.70 -9.09
N LEU A 19 -9.19 2.59 -10.39
CA LEU A 19 -7.83 2.79 -10.88
C LEU A 19 -7.30 4.19 -10.55
N SER A 20 -8.11 5.23 -10.81
CA SER A 20 -7.69 6.61 -10.59
C SER A 20 -7.43 6.88 -9.11
N ILE A 21 -8.34 6.47 -8.22
CA ILE A 21 -8.18 6.67 -6.78
C ILE A 21 -6.98 5.86 -6.26
N GLY A 22 -6.87 4.59 -6.64
CA GLY A 22 -5.76 3.73 -6.23
C GLY A 22 -4.40 4.26 -6.71
N ALA A 23 -4.33 4.74 -7.96
CA ALA A 23 -3.12 5.34 -8.52
C ALA A 23 -2.74 6.65 -7.83
N LEU A 24 -3.71 7.50 -7.48
CA LEU A 24 -3.45 8.74 -6.74
C LEU A 24 -2.90 8.45 -5.34
N TRP A 25 -3.45 7.47 -4.63
CA TRP A 25 -2.91 7.05 -3.34
C TRP A 25 -1.52 6.42 -3.45
N MET A 26 -1.26 5.64 -4.50
CA MET A 26 0.07 5.09 -4.78
C MET A 26 1.07 6.21 -5.04
N LEU A 27 0.70 7.21 -5.85
CA LEU A 27 1.54 8.38 -6.12
C LEU A 27 1.80 9.19 -4.85
N ALA A 28 0.79 9.38 -4.00
CA ALA A 28 0.97 10.04 -2.71
C ALA A 28 1.94 9.28 -1.80
N ALA A 29 1.81 7.95 -1.71
CA ALA A 29 2.73 7.10 -0.95
C ALA A 29 4.16 7.19 -1.49
N LEU A 30 4.34 7.15 -2.82
CA LEU A 30 5.65 7.26 -3.48
C LEU A 30 6.28 8.64 -3.29
N MET A 31 5.50 9.72 -3.41
CA MET A 31 5.96 11.08 -3.19
C MET A 31 6.40 11.27 -1.74
N GLU A 32 5.58 10.84 -0.78
CA GLU A 32 5.95 10.94 0.64
C GLU A 32 7.16 10.07 0.95
N TYR A 33 7.23 8.86 0.42
CA TYR A 33 8.40 7.98 0.57
C TYR A 33 9.69 8.63 0.03
N ALA A 34 9.60 9.33 -1.11
CA ALA A 34 10.72 10.05 -1.69
C ALA A 34 11.13 11.29 -0.87
N VAL A 35 10.19 11.93 -0.19
CA VAL A 35 10.41 13.13 0.63
C VAL A 35 10.91 12.78 2.05
N MET A 36 10.34 11.76 2.69
CA MET A 36 10.63 11.38 4.08
C MET A 36 11.98 10.72 4.29
N ARG A 37 12.48 9.97 3.29
CA ARG A 37 13.82 9.39 3.41
C ARG A 37 14.85 10.49 3.25
N GLN A 38 15.41 10.91 4.39
CA GLN A 38 16.57 11.80 4.50
C GLN A 38 17.61 11.53 3.40
N PRO A 39 18.31 12.58 2.92
CA PRO A 39 19.33 12.45 1.87
C PRO A 39 20.39 11.41 2.29
N GLY A 40 20.36 10.26 1.63
CA GLY A 40 21.19 9.09 1.96
C GLY A 40 20.46 7.76 1.77
N ASN A 41 19.16 7.70 2.07
CA ASN A 41 18.39 6.45 2.03
C ASN A 41 17.52 6.25 0.76
N ALA A 42 17.33 7.27 -0.06
CA ALA A 42 16.72 7.14 -1.39
C ALA A 42 17.75 6.67 -2.44
N TRP A 43 18.34 5.50 -2.22
CA TRP A 43 19.47 4.96 -3.00
C TRP A 43 19.18 4.75 -4.50
N PHE A 44 17.91 4.84 -4.91
CA PHE A 44 17.44 4.71 -6.28
C PHE A 44 17.37 6.04 -7.07
N LEU A 45 17.46 7.20 -6.41
CA LEU A 45 17.46 8.51 -7.08
C LEU A 45 18.89 8.99 -7.36
N PRO A 46 19.14 9.76 -8.45
CA PRO A 46 20.42 10.43 -8.66
C PRO A 46 20.75 11.40 -7.51
N VAL A 47 22.04 11.56 -7.20
CA VAL A 47 22.53 12.33 -6.04
C VAL A 47 22.03 13.79 -6.06
N ASP A 48 21.98 14.41 -7.24
CA ASP A 48 21.54 15.79 -7.41
C ASP A 48 20.07 15.99 -6.99
N TRP A 49 19.24 14.99 -7.24
CA TRP A 49 17.83 14.99 -6.86
C TRP A 49 17.67 14.79 -5.36
N ARG A 50 18.47 13.91 -4.74
CA ARG A 50 18.45 13.70 -3.28
C ARG A 50 18.74 14.99 -2.52
N LEU A 51 19.74 15.75 -2.97
CA LEU A 51 20.11 17.03 -2.36
C LEU A 51 19.01 18.08 -2.54
N ARG A 52 18.39 18.17 -3.71
CA ARG A 52 17.27 19.09 -3.96
C ARG A 52 16.03 18.79 -3.13
N PHE A 53 15.68 17.52 -2.96
CA PHE A 53 14.53 17.14 -2.12
C PHE A 53 14.81 17.33 -0.64
N SER A 54 16.05 17.15 -0.19
CA SER A 54 16.43 17.41 1.20
C SER A 54 16.35 18.88 1.63
N ALA A 55 16.38 19.79 0.66
CA ALA A 55 16.28 21.23 0.90
C ALA A 55 14.82 21.72 1.01
N LEU A 56 13.83 20.87 0.73
CA LEU A 56 12.42 21.25 0.84
C LEU A 56 12.00 21.20 2.32
N PRO A 57 11.55 22.32 2.92
CA PRO A 57 11.04 22.36 4.28
C PRO A 57 9.59 21.85 4.31
N ILE A 58 9.39 20.61 3.84
CA ILE A 58 8.11 19.93 3.96
C ILE A 58 8.02 19.49 5.42
N GLN A 59 7.07 20.07 6.16
CA GLN A 59 6.65 19.47 7.42
C GLN A 59 6.29 18.04 7.11
N GLN A 60 7.07 17.10 7.64
CA GLN A 60 6.80 15.68 7.48
C GLN A 60 5.35 15.46 7.90
N ILE A 61 4.50 15.06 6.94
CA ILE A 61 3.23 14.43 7.28
C ILE A 61 3.63 13.24 8.16
N THR A 62 2.82 12.86 9.15
CA THR A 62 3.27 11.93 10.20
C THR A 62 3.95 10.67 9.61
N ALA A 63 4.99 10.11 10.26
CA ALA A 63 5.86 9.06 9.72
C ALA A 63 5.12 7.81 9.20
N GLU A 64 3.85 7.66 9.59
CA GLU A 64 2.94 6.57 9.28
C GLU A 64 2.13 6.79 7.99
N PHE A 65 2.09 8.01 7.45
CA PHE A 65 1.32 8.34 6.25
C PHE A 65 1.70 7.49 5.02
N PRO A 66 2.99 7.21 4.72
CA PRO A 66 3.34 6.35 3.59
C PRO A 66 2.73 4.95 3.71
N ILE A 67 2.69 4.39 4.93
CA ILE A 67 2.12 3.08 5.20
C ILE A 67 0.62 3.13 4.97
N LEU A 68 -0.07 4.10 5.59
CA LEU A 68 -1.51 4.34 5.40
C LEU A 68 -1.87 4.44 3.90
N ALA A 69 -1.14 5.29 3.17
CA ALA A 69 -1.36 5.55 1.76
C ALA A 69 -1.09 4.30 0.90
N GLN A 70 -0.04 3.55 1.20
CA GLN A 70 0.28 2.29 0.53
C GLN A 70 -0.82 1.25 0.77
N THR A 71 -1.29 1.06 2.01
CA THR A 71 -2.37 0.10 2.31
C THR A 71 -3.64 0.43 1.54
N ILE A 72 -3.99 1.72 1.47
CA ILE A 72 -5.15 2.19 0.71
C ILE A 72 -4.97 1.88 -0.78
N ALA A 73 -3.80 2.24 -1.33
CA ALA A 73 -3.48 2.05 -2.74
C ALA A 73 -3.50 0.57 -3.12
N ALA A 74 -2.77 -0.28 -2.39
CA ALA A 74 -2.65 -1.71 -2.64
C ALA A 74 -4.02 -2.39 -2.59
N SER A 75 -4.85 -2.05 -1.61
CA SER A 75 -6.18 -2.63 -1.46
C SER A 75 -7.12 -2.23 -2.60
N ILE A 76 -7.19 -0.94 -2.96
CA ILE A 76 -8.05 -0.44 -4.05
C ILE A 76 -7.59 -0.99 -5.40
N LEU A 77 -6.28 -0.97 -5.67
CA LEU A 77 -5.71 -1.48 -6.91
C LEU A 77 -5.86 -3.00 -7.00
N GLY A 78 -5.75 -3.74 -5.90
CA GLY A 78 -6.02 -5.17 -5.84
C GLY A 78 -7.47 -5.49 -6.22
N VAL A 79 -8.44 -4.73 -5.68
CA VAL A 79 -9.86 -4.88 -6.04
C VAL A 79 -10.09 -4.56 -7.52
N TRP A 80 -9.47 -3.51 -8.04
CA TRP A 80 -9.55 -3.14 -9.45
C TRP A 80 -8.98 -4.24 -10.36
N LEU A 81 -7.78 -4.73 -10.04
CA LEU A 81 -7.06 -5.73 -10.81
C LEU A 81 -7.84 -7.05 -10.89
N LEU A 82 -8.39 -7.49 -9.76
CA LEU A 82 -9.17 -8.73 -9.65
C LEU A 82 -10.65 -8.54 -10.02
N LYS A 83 -11.08 -7.31 -10.34
CA LYS A 83 -12.46 -6.94 -10.70
C LYS A 83 -13.49 -7.50 -9.71
N CYS A 84 -13.20 -7.40 -8.41
CA CYS A 84 -14.01 -8.04 -7.38
C CYS A 84 -15.40 -7.41 -7.22
N SER A 85 -16.35 -8.22 -6.75
CA SER A 85 -17.63 -7.74 -6.21
C SER A 85 -17.43 -7.13 -4.81
N ARG A 86 -18.46 -6.52 -4.21
CA ARG A 86 -18.38 -5.99 -2.83
C ARG A 86 -17.92 -7.02 -1.79
N GLY A 87 -18.38 -8.27 -1.89
CA GLY A 87 -17.95 -9.35 -1.00
C GLY A 87 -16.48 -9.73 -1.25
N GLY A 88 -16.06 -9.82 -2.52
CA GLY A 88 -14.66 -10.04 -2.87
C GLY A 88 -13.74 -8.90 -2.43
N ALA A 89 -14.25 -7.66 -2.42
CA ALA A 89 -13.51 -6.50 -1.97
C ALA A 89 -13.12 -6.62 -0.49
N PHE A 90 -14.02 -7.09 0.37
CA PHE A 90 -13.70 -7.36 1.78
C PHE A 90 -12.55 -8.35 1.92
N VAL A 91 -12.56 -9.42 1.12
CA VAL A 91 -11.50 -10.44 1.13
C VAL A 91 -10.18 -9.84 0.67
N VAL A 92 -10.16 -9.09 -0.43
CA VAL A 92 -8.93 -8.48 -0.96
C VAL A 92 -8.37 -7.44 0.00
N THR A 93 -9.19 -6.52 0.51
CA THR A 93 -8.76 -5.51 1.49
C THR A 93 -8.24 -6.18 2.77
N GLY A 94 -8.94 -7.23 3.24
CA GLY A 94 -8.53 -8.00 4.41
C GLY A 94 -7.20 -8.72 4.21
N LEU A 95 -6.97 -9.32 3.04
CA LEU A 95 -5.70 -9.98 2.71
C LEU A 95 -4.54 -8.99 2.62
N CYS A 96 -4.75 -7.81 2.04
CA CYS A 96 -3.74 -6.75 2.00
C CYS A 96 -3.36 -6.30 3.43
N VAL A 97 -4.35 -5.96 4.25
CA VAL A 97 -4.15 -5.59 5.67
C VAL A 97 -3.41 -6.69 6.42
N PHE A 98 -3.86 -7.95 6.27
CA PHE A 98 -3.26 -9.08 6.97
C PHE A 98 -1.80 -9.30 6.57
N THR A 99 -1.48 -9.16 5.28
CA THR A 99 -0.12 -9.32 4.77
C THR A 99 0.80 -8.21 5.28
N GLU A 100 0.33 -6.96 5.28
CA GLU A 100 1.08 -5.83 5.82
C GLU A 100 1.26 -5.93 7.34
N MET A 101 0.24 -6.41 8.07
CA MET A 101 0.38 -6.71 9.50
C MET A 101 1.41 -7.82 9.74
N ILE A 102 1.37 -8.93 8.99
CA ILE A 102 2.39 -10.00 9.10
C ILE A 102 3.78 -9.40 8.89
N TYR A 103 3.94 -8.56 7.86
CA TYR A 103 5.20 -7.89 7.60
C TYR A 103 5.66 -7.05 8.79
N GLU A 104 4.79 -6.22 9.37
CA GLU A 104 5.13 -5.39 10.54
C GLU A 104 5.48 -6.25 11.77
N PHE A 105 4.70 -7.29 12.06
CA PHE A 105 4.98 -8.21 13.17
C PHE A 105 6.25 -9.04 12.96
N SER A 106 6.61 -9.33 11.71
CA SER A 106 7.84 -10.05 11.38
C SER A 106 9.11 -9.28 11.77
N GLN A 107 9.02 -7.96 11.87
CA GLN A 107 10.13 -7.08 12.27
C GLN A 107 10.34 -7.02 13.79
N LYS A 108 9.45 -7.62 14.61
CA LYS A 108 9.69 -7.72 16.05
C LYS A 108 10.98 -8.51 16.30
N PRO A 109 11.89 -8.06 17.18
CA PRO A 109 13.14 -8.78 17.45
C PRO A 109 12.94 -10.25 17.86
N ALA A 110 11.86 -10.54 18.60
CA ALA A 110 11.50 -11.90 19.00
C ALA A 110 11.06 -12.80 17.83
N VAL A 111 10.67 -12.22 16.69
CA VAL A 111 10.25 -12.93 15.48
C VAL A 111 11.37 -12.93 14.44
N SER A 112 11.94 -11.75 14.13
CA SER A 112 12.96 -11.58 13.11
C SER A 112 14.21 -12.42 13.39
N SER A 113 14.60 -12.59 14.66
CA SER A 113 15.79 -13.34 15.08
C SER A 113 15.78 -14.82 14.66
N TRP A 114 14.62 -15.47 14.62
CA TRP A 114 14.50 -16.86 14.14
C TRP A 114 13.94 -16.95 12.72
N LEU A 115 13.16 -15.95 12.27
CA LEU A 115 12.58 -15.93 10.93
C LEU A 115 13.63 -15.63 9.85
N VAL A 116 14.47 -14.62 10.05
CA VAL A 116 15.48 -14.19 9.06
C VAL A 116 16.45 -15.32 8.69
N PRO A 117 16.99 -16.11 9.65
CA PRO A 117 17.84 -17.26 9.32
C PRO A 117 17.14 -18.39 8.53
N MET A 118 15.80 -18.49 8.61
CA MET A 118 15.04 -19.50 7.87
C MET A 118 14.79 -19.11 6.41
N ILE A 119 14.97 -17.83 6.05
CA ILE A 119 14.75 -17.35 4.69
C ILE A 119 15.91 -17.82 3.79
N PRO A 120 15.65 -18.59 2.72
CA PRO A 120 16.70 -19.03 1.81
C PRO A 120 17.46 -17.85 1.22
N SER A 121 18.80 -17.95 1.19
CA SER A 121 19.68 -16.88 0.73
C SER A 121 19.73 -16.78 -0.81
N VAL A 122 18.59 -16.54 -1.44
CA VAL A 122 18.44 -16.37 -2.88
C VAL A 122 17.85 -15.00 -3.20
N TRP A 123 18.20 -14.43 -4.34
CA TRP A 123 17.49 -13.27 -4.86
C TRP A 123 16.10 -13.73 -5.37
N PRO A 124 14.98 -13.05 -5.05
CA PRO A 124 14.85 -11.77 -4.35
C PRO A 124 14.67 -11.84 -2.82
N LEU A 125 14.65 -13.05 -2.23
CA LEU A 125 14.39 -13.26 -0.80
C LEU A 125 15.44 -12.61 0.13
N ASN A 126 16.67 -12.45 -0.31
CA ASN A 126 17.70 -11.67 0.40
C ASN A 126 17.26 -10.24 0.70
N TYR A 127 16.51 -9.63 -0.22
CA TYR A 127 15.96 -8.29 -0.01
C TYR A 127 14.93 -8.33 1.12
N VAL A 128 13.98 -9.25 1.06
CA VAL A 128 12.95 -9.44 2.10
C VAL A 128 13.58 -9.67 3.47
N ALA A 129 14.55 -10.58 3.57
CA ALA A 129 15.29 -10.86 4.80
C ALA A 129 15.95 -9.60 5.38
N ARG A 130 16.54 -8.75 4.52
CA ARG A 130 17.13 -7.47 4.93
C ARG A 130 16.09 -6.48 5.45
N PHE A 131 14.91 -6.39 4.83
CA PHE A 131 13.84 -5.52 5.34
C PHE A 131 13.29 -5.99 6.67
N ILE A 132 13.13 -7.30 6.85
CA ILE A 132 12.67 -7.87 8.12
C ILE A 132 13.72 -7.66 9.22
N GLY A 133 15.00 -7.88 8.91
CA GLY A 133 16.08 -7.77 9.89
C GLY A 133 16.48 -6.34 10.27
N LEU A 134 16.28 -5.36 9.39
CA LEU A 134 16.58 -3.94 9.65
C LEU A 134 15.35 -3.11 10.01
N GLY A 135 14.16 -3.69 9.89
CA GLY A 135 12.91 -3.04 10.23
C GLY A 135 12.73 -2.86 11.74
N THR A 136 11.86 -1.92 12.11
CA THR A 136 11.49 -1.67 13.50
C THR A 136 9.98 -1.72 13.62
N PHE A 137 9.50 -2.65 14.45
CA PHE A 137 8.10 -2.75 14.77
C PHE A 137 7.58 -1.47 15.43
N SER A 138 6.47 -0.93 14.91
CA SER A 138 5.71 0.16 15.51
C SER A 138 4.22 -0.16 15.58
N LEU A 139 3.60 0.11 16.73
CA LEU A 139 2.14 0.00 16.86
C LEU A 139 1.41 1.05 16.02
N ASP A 140 2.03 2.22 15.80
CA ASP A 140 1.45 3.27 14.99
C ASP A 140 1.36 2.84 13.52
N HIS A 141 2.33 2.07 13.03
CA HIS A 141 2.27 1.44 11.71
C HIS A 141 1.11 0.44 11.62
N VAL A 142 0.91 -0.40 12.64
CA VAL A 142 -0.21 -1.34 12.68
C VAL A 142 -1.55 -0.59 12.63
N MET A 143 -1.68 0.49 13.39
CA MET A 143 -2.88 1.33 13.38
C MET A 143 -3.11 1.99 12.02
N ALA A 144 -2.05 2.48 11.37
CA ALA A 144 -2.12 3.03 10.02
C ALA A 144 -2.55 1.99 8.98
N ILE A 145 -2.06 0.75 9.06
CA ILE A 145 -2.48 -0.36 8.19
C ILE A 145 -3.97 -0.65 8.38
N VAL A 146 -4.43 -0.81 9.62
CA VAL A 146 -5.85 -1.08 9.91
C VAL A 146 -6.74 0.05 9.40
N LEU A 147 -6.35 1.30 9.64
CA LEU A 147 -7.09 2.48 9.18
C LEU A 147 -7.11 2.55 7.65
N GLY A 148 -5.99 2.27 6.97
CA GLY A 148 -5.90 2.26 5.52
C GLY A 148 -6.76 1.17 4.88
N GLY A 149 -6.81 -0.01 5.51
CA GLY A 149 -7.73 -1.09 5.16
C GLY A 149 -9.20 -0.68 5.29
N LEU A 150 -9.57 -0.02 6.39
CA LEU A 150 -10.93 0.46 6.61
C LEU A 150 -11.32 1.52 5.58
N ILE A 151 -10.47 2.52 5.36
CA ILE A 151 -10.70 3.59 4.38
C ILE A 151 -10.85 3.00 2.97
N SER A 152 -9.94 2.13 2.55
CA SER A 152 -10.02 1.50 1.22
C SER A 152 -11.29 0.67 1.04
N TYR A 153 -11.67 -0.12 2.05
CA TYR A 153 -12.92 -0.89 2.00
C TYR A 153 -14.14 0.03 1.88
N LEU A 154 -14.21 1.12 2.65
CA LEU A 154 -15.29 2.10 2.56
C LEU A 154 -15.33 2.79 1.19
N VAL A 155 -14.19 3.16 0.62
CA VAL A 155 -14.09 3.74 -0.73
C VAL A 155 -14.61 2.76 -1.77
N VAL A 156 -14.21 1.49 -1.71
CA VAL A 156 -14.66 0.46 -2.64
C VAL A 156 -16.16 0.20 -2.51
N LEU A 157 -16.67 0.11 -1.28
CA LEU A 157 -18.11 -0.05 -1.02
C LEU A 157 -18.90 1.10 -1.64
N ASN A 158 -18.45 2.35 -1.48
CA ASN A 158 -19.13 3.51 -2.06
C ASN A 158 -18.97 3.61 -3.59
N THR A 159 -17.98 2.93 -4.16
CA THR A 159 -17.73 2.96 -5.62
C THR A 159 -18.46 1.85 -6.37
N ILE A 160 -18.55 0.65 -5.80
CA ILE A 160 -19.21 -0.50 -6.43
C ILE A 160 -20.70 -0.52 -6.06
N PRO A 161 -21.63 -0.45 -7.02
CA PRO A 161 -23.06 -0.49 -6.75
C PRO A 161 -23.48 -1.84 -6.15
N LYS A 162 -24.45 -1.82 -5.23
CA LYS A 162 -25.07 -3.04 -4.71
C LYS A 162 -25.82 -3.72 -5.86
N LYS A 163 -25.46 -4.97 -6.20
CA LYS A 163 -26.31 -5.79 -7.06
C LYS A 163 -27.64 -5.98 -6.31
N ARG A 164 -28.73 -5.50 -6.89
CA ARG A 164 -30.10 -5.78 -6.42
C ARG A 164 -30.46 -7.22 -6.78
#